data_AF-A0A955WM90-F1
#
_entry.id   AF-A0A955WM90-F1
#
_cell.length_a   1.000
_cell.length_b   1.000
_cell.length_c   1.000
_cell.angle_alpha   90.00
_cell.angle_beta   90.00
_cell.angle_gamma   90.00
#
_symmetry.space_group_name_H-M   'P 1'
#
loop_
_entity.id
_entity.type
_entity.pdbx_description
1 polymer ?
#
loop_
_entity_poly.entity_id
_entity_poly.type
_entity_poly.pdbx_seq_one_letter_code
_entity_poly.pdbx_strand_id
1 'polypeptide(L)'
;MPGCKRILLSDDYYPALQRPNVQVITDGIDHIDRDGIHTTDGIARPVDAIVLATGFRVTDCLGRLDIIAPDGRALGDVWRQGMQAFKGTFIAGFPNLAVLTGPNTGLGHNSMIFMIEA
;
A
#
# COMPACT_ATOMS: atom_id res chain seq x y z
N MET A 1 -18.35 3.94 -8.21
CA MET A 1 -19.04 3.15 -7.17
C MET A 1 -18.28 3.33 -5.86
N PRO A 2 -18.90 3.81 -4.77
CA PRO A 2 -18.23 3.86 -3.47
C PRO A 2 -17.83 2.45 -3.00
N GLY A 3 -16.70 2.31 -2.31
CA GLY A 3 -16.26 1.04 -1.70
C GLY A 3 -15.18 0.24 -2.45
N CYS A 4 -14.69 0.67 -3.61
CA CYS A 4 -13.54 0.03 -4.27
C CYS A 4 -12.20 0.18 -3.50
N LYS A 5 -12.16 1.10 -2.54
CA LYS A 5 -11.10 1.23 -1.51
C LYS A 5 -11.77 1.24 -0.14
N ARG A 6 -11.05 0.80 0.90
CA ARG A 6 -11.55 0.81 2.28
C ARG A 6 -11.94 2.24 2.69
N ILE A 7 -13.16 2.39 3.18
CA ILE A 7 -13.65 3.67 3.69
C ILE A 7 -12.91 4.00 4.99
N LEU A 8 -12.37 5.21 5.07
CA LEU A 8 -11.79 5.74 6.30
C LEU A 8 -12.91 6.31 7.17
N LEU A 9 -12.89 5.98 8.46
CA LEU A 9 -13.83 6.48 9.44
C LEU A 9 -13.11 7.49 10.31
N SER A 10 -13.59 8.73 10.32
CA SER A 10 -13.03 9.82 11.14
C SER A 10 -14.09 10.88 11.36
N ASP A 11 -14.28 11.25 12.63
CA ASP A 11 -15.15 12.36 13.01
C ASP A 11 -14.45 13.73 12.81
N ASP A 12 -13.11 13.73 12.75
CA ASP A 12 -12.29 14.94 12.73
C ASP A 12 -11.88 15.41 11.32
N TYR A 13 -11.93 14.53 10.31
CA TYR A 13 -11.40 14.83 8.97
C TYR A 13 -12.08 16.04 8.32
N TYR A 14 -13.41 16.02 8.18
CA TYR A 14 -14.13 17.13 7.54
C TYR A 14 -14.10 18.44 8.35
N PRO A 15 -14.23 18.43 9.70
CA PRO A 15 -14.02 19.62 10.51
C PRO A 15 -12.61 20.22 10.36
N ALA A 16 -11.57 19.39 10.22
CA ALA A 16 -10.21 19.88 10.03
C ALA A 16 -10.05 20.66 8.70
N LEU A 17 -10.68 20.19 7.62
CA LEU A 17 -10.62 20.87 6.31
C LEU A 17 -11.29 22.25 6.28
N GLN A 18 -12.16 22.55 7.24
CA GLN A 18 -12.90 23.82 7.32
C GLN A 18 -12.18 24.89 8.14
N ARG A 19 -11.05 24.56 8.77
CA ARG A 19 -10.33 25.52 9.62
C ARG A 19 -9.67 26.60 8.75
N PRO A 20 -9.60 27.87 9.22
CA PRO A 20 -9.06 28.98 8.44
C PRO A 20 -7.58 28.85 8.10
N ASN A 21 -6.85 27.98 8.81
CA ASN A 21 -5.43 27.71 8.62
C ASN A 21 -5.16 26.42 7.81
N VAL A 22 -6.17 25.85 7.17
CA VAL A 22 -6.06 24.64 6.35
C VAL A 22 -6.41 24.96 4.92
N GLN A 23 -5.57 24.50 3.99
CA GLN A 23 -5.80 24.60 2.56
C GLN A 23 -5.70 23.21 1.94
N VAL A 24 -6.68 22.86 1.10
CA VAL A 24 -6.64 21.63 0.30
C VAL A 24 -6.08 21.98 -1.06
N ILE A 25 -4.98 21.32 -1.43
CA ILE A 25 -4.34 21.45 -2.74
C ILE A 25 -4.55 20.14 -3.50
N THR A 26 -5.09 20.22 -4.70
CA THR A 26 -5.40 19.05 -5.54
C THR A 26 -4.43 18.87 -6.71
N ASP A 27 -3.57 19.84 -6.94
CA ASP A 27 -2.54 19.81 -7.99
C ASP A 27 -1.51 18.72 -7.71
N GLY A 28 -0.95 18.16 -8.79
CA GLY A 28 0.12 17.18 -8.69
C GLY A 28 1.37 17.78 -8.05
N ILE A 29 2.15 16.97 -7.34
CA ILE A 29 3.48 17.37 -6.87
C ILE A 29 4.49 17.11 -8.00
N ASP A 30 5.25 18.13 -8.38
CA ASP A 30 6.33 18.02 -9.36
C ASP A 30 7.64 17.59 -8.68
N HIS A 31 8.10 18.36 -7.70
CA HIS A 31 9.26 18.01 -6.88
C HIS A 31 9.23 18.68 -5.50
N ILE A 32 10.17 18.27 -4.65
CA ILE A 32 10.39 18.83 -3.31
C ILE A 32 11.86 19.21 -3.24
N ASP A 33 12.16 20.39 -2.72
CA ASP A 33 13.53 20.87 -2.50
C ASP A 33 13.69 21.46 -1.09
N ARG A 34 14.75 22.26 -0.89
CA ARG A 34 15.02 22.92 0.40
C ARG A 34 13.96 23.96 0.77
N ASP A 35 13.35 24.59 -0.22
CA ASP A 35 12.48 25.74 -0.04
C ASP A 35 11.01 25.32 0.11
N GLY A 36 10.63 24.12 -0.34
CA GLY A 36 9.35 23.50 -0.04
C GLY A 36 8.85 22.52 -1.09
N ILE A 37 7.52 22.52 -1.32
CA ILE A 37 6.85 21.66 -2.29
C ILE A 37 6.49 22.48 -3.53
N HIS A 38 6.88 21.99 -4.70
CA HIS A 38 6.51 22.57 -5.99
C HIS A 38 5.45 21.69 -6.66
N THR A 39 4.33 22.29 -7.06
CA THR A 39 3.24 21.57 -7.74
C THR A 39 3.21 21.87 -9.22
N THR A 40 2.44 21.08 -9.97
CA THR A 40 2.37 21.15 -11.44
C THR A 40 1.71 22.41 -12.00
N ASP A 41 1.09 23.23 -11.14
CA ASP A 41 0.58 24.58 -11.44
C ASP A 41 1.70 25.64 -11.47
N GLY A 42 2.95 25.26 -11.14
CA GLY A 42 4.11 26.16 -11.06
C GLY A 42 4.21 26.95 -9.75
N ILE A 43 3.37 26.67 -8.75
CA ILE A 43 3.37 27.38 -7.47
C ILE A 43 4.28 26.65 -6.47
N ALA A 44 5.22 27.39 -5.87
CA ALA A 44 6.02 26.94 -4.74
C ALA A 44 5.26 27.14 -3.41
N ARG A 45 5.27 26.12 -2.55
CA ARG A 45 4.63 26.13 -1.22
C ARG A 45 5.69 25.90 -0.14
N PRO A 46 6.18 26.97 0.50
CA PRO A 46 7.15 26.84 1.58
C PRO A 46 6.49 26.24 2.82
N VAL A 47 7.16 25.25 3.40
CA VAL A 47 6.68 24.52 4.60
C VAL A 47 7.86 24.15 5.49
N ASP A 48 7.65 24.17 6.79
CA ASP A 48 8.67 23.79 7.78
C ASP A 48 8.77 22.28 7.99
N ALA A 49 7.70 21.54 7.66
CA ALA A 49 7.62 20.09 7.84
C ALA A 49 6.75 19.42 6.78
N ILE A 50 7.13 18.21 6.37
CA ILE A 50 6.41 17.40 5.38
C ILE A 50 6.09 16.02 5.98
N VAL A 51 4.83 15.61 5.87
CA VAL A 51 4.36 14.27 6.26
C VAL A 51 4.03 13.47 5.00
N LEU A 52 4.82 12.44 4.71
CA LEU A 52 4.63 11.59 3.53
C LEU A 52 3.59 10.49 3.82
N ALA A 53 2.31 10.78 3.53
CA ALA A 53 1.19 9.84 3.68
C ALA A 53 0.78 9.18 2.34
N THR A 54 1.75 8.77 1.52
CA THR A 54 1.52 8.27 0.14
C THR A 54 1.12 6.79 0.05
N GLY A 55 0.94 6.10 1.17
CA GLY A 55 0.58 4.68 1.23
C GLY A 55 1.77 3.73 1.09
N PHE A 56 1.50 2.48 0.67
CA PHE A 56 2.48 1.40 0.59
C PHE A 56 2.23 0.48 -0.63
N ARG A 57 3.30 -0.22 -1.08
CA ARG A 57 3.22 -1.22 -2.15
C ARG A 57 2.70 -2.55 -1.59
N VAL A 58 1.39 -2.78 -1.70
CA VAL A 58 0.71 -3.97 -1.14
C VAL A 58 1.20 -5.29 -1.76
N THR A 59 1.51 -5.28 -3.05
CA THR A 59 1.89 -6.48 -3.83
C THR A 59 3.33 -6.94 -3.62
N ASP A 60 4.15 -6.13 -2.95
CA ASP A 60 5.60 -6.35 -2.86
C ASP A 60 6.04 -7.11 -1.60
N CYS A 61 5.12 -7.38 -0.66
CA CYS A 61 5.49 -7.73 0.72
C CYS A 61 6.42 -8.96 0.81
N LEU A 62 6.19 -9.99 -0.01
CA LEU A 62 7.06 -11.18 -0.09
C LEU A 62 8.03 -11.16 -1.27
N GLY A 63 7.81 -10.28 -2.27
CA GLY A 63 8.75 -10.12 -3.38
C GLY A 63 10.08 -9.49 -2.98
N ARG A 64 10.17 -8.96 -1.76
CA ARG A 64 11.40 -8.41 -1.16
C ARG A 64 12.20 -9.41 -0.33
N LEU A 65 11.68 -10.64 -0.16
CA LEU A 65 12.38 -11.72 0.52
C LEU A 65 13.04 -12.62 -0.52
N ASP A 66 14.29 -13.01 -0.28
CA ASP A 66 15.02 -13.96 -1.11
C ASP A 66 14.58 -15.40 -0.81
N ILE A 67 13.35 -15.73 -1.20
CA ILE A 67 12.79 -17.07 -1.07
C ILE A 67 13.06 -17.83 -2.37
N ILE A 68 13.93 -18.84 -2.28
CA ILE A 68 14.38 -19.65 -3.43
C ILE A 68 13.79 -21.05 -3.32
N ALA A 69 13.13 -21.51 -4.38
CA ALA A 69 12.62 -22.87 -4.51
C ALA A 69 13.77 -23.88 -4.68
N PRO A 70 13.54 -25.18 -4.42
CA PRO A 70 14.55 -26.22 -4.67
C PRO A 70 15.06 -26.30 -6.12
N ASP A 71 14.27 -25.82 -7.08
CA ASP A 71 14.64 -25.73 -8.50
C ASP A 71 15.40 -24.44 -8.87
N GLY A 72 15.74 -23.61 -7.88
CA GLY A 72 16.53 -22.38 -8.04
C GLY A 72 15.71 -21.14 -8.40
N ARG A 73 14.39 -21.22 -8.59
CA ARG A 73 13.56 -20.05 -8.92
C ARG A 73 13.28 -19.20 -7.69
N ALA A 74 13.32 -17.88 -7.84
CA ALA A 74 12.93 -16.94 -6.79
C ALA A 74 11.42 -16.73 -6.77
N LEU A 75 10.83 -16.65 -5.57
CA LEU A 75 9.38 -16.39 -5.41
C LEU A 75 8.96 -15.06 -6.05
N GLY A 76 9.79 -14.02 -5.91
CA GLY A 76 9.56 -12.72 -6.53
C GLY A 76 9.44 -12.80 -8.06
N ASP A 77 10.19 -13.69 -8.71
CA ASP A 77 10.09 -13.92 -10.16
C ASP A 77 8.81 -14.66 -10.53
N VAL A 78 8.45 -15.68 -9.76
CA VAL A 78 7.21 -16.46 -9.95
C VAL A 78 5.98 -15.57 -9.84
N TRP A 79 5.99 -14.58 -8.94
CA TRP A 79 4.86 -13.69 -8.70
C TRP A 79 4.86 -12.40 -9.53
N ARG A 80 5.87 -12.17 -10.37
CA ARG A 80 5.98 -10.96 -11.21
C ARG A 80 4.81 -10.79 -12.17
N GLN A 81 4.22 -11.89 -12.65
CA GLN A 81 3.08 -11.91 -13.57
C GLN A 81 1.73 -12.00 -12.86
N GLY A 82 1.72 -11.98 -11.52
CA GLY A 82 0.52 -12.13 -10.69
C GLY A 82 0.73 -13.14 -9.58
N MET A 83 0.36 -12.76 -8.36
CA MET A 83 0.49 -13.64 -7.21
C MET A 83 -0.58 -14.72 -7.21
N GLN A 84 -0.16 -15.97 -7.05
CA GLN A 84 -1.05 -17.13 -6.95
C GLN A 84 -0.63 -18.02 -5.80
N ALA A 85 -1.62 -18.55 -5.09
CA ALA A 85 -1.43 -19.53 -4.04
C ALA A 85 -2.65 -20.46 -3.94
N PHE A 86 -2.41 -21.74 -3.72
CA PHE A 86 -3.45 -22.71 -3.39
C PHE A 86 -4.04 -22.34 -2.03
N LYS A 87 -5.36 -22.13 -2.02
CA LYS A 87 -6.13 -21.66 -0.86
C LYS A 87 -5.59 -20.35 -0.24
N GLY A 88 -4.83 -19.57 -1.00
CA GLY A 88 -4.21 -18.34 -0.53
C GLY A 88 -3.00 -18.50 0.39
N THR A 89 -2.54 -19.74 0.61
CA THR A 89 -1.50 -20.06 1.62
C THR A 89 -0.28 -20.77 1.03
N PHE A 90 -0.48 -21.76 0.16
CA PHE A 90 0.59 -22.62 -0.34
C PHE A 90 0.96 -22.29 -1.80
N ILE A 91 2.24 -22.31 -2.13
CA ILE A 91 2.74 -21.87 -3.43
C ILE A 91 3.33 -23.06 -4.18
N ALA A 92 2.89 -23.26 -5.43
CA ALA A 92 3.39 -24.34 -6.26
C ALA A 92 4.91 -24.21 -6.50
N GLY A 93 5.66 -25.27 -6.23
CA GLY A 93 7.12 -25.30 -6.36
C GLY A 93 7.88 -24.86 -5.11
N PHE A 94 7.20 -24.41 -4.04
CA PHE A 94 7.82 -24.03 -2.77
C PHE A 94 7.34 -24.98 -1.66
N PRO A 95 7.93 -26.18 -1.53
CA PRO A 95 7.50 -27.17 -0.54
C PRO A 95 7.73 -26.65 0.88
N ASN A 96 6.81 -26.99 1.80
CA ASN A 96 6.83 -26.57 3.21
C ASN A 96 6.83 -25.05 3.45
N LEU A 97 6.54 -24.22 2.42
CA LEU A 97 6.32 -22.80 2.56
C LEU A 97 4.81 -22.51 2.67
N ALA A 98 4.42 -21.88 3.77
CA ALA A 98 3.07 -21.38 4.00
C ALA A 98 3.12 -19.86 4.27
N VAL A 99 2.17 -19.13 3.70
CA VAL A 99 2.03 -17.69 3.87
C VAL A 99 0.69 -17.40 4.56
N LEU A 100 0.74 -16.68 5.69
CA LEU A 100 -0.44 -16.08 6.29
C LEU A 100 -0.82 -14.81 5.53
N THR A 101 -2.13 -14.57 5.38
CA THR A 101 -2.68 -13.44 4.59
C THR A 101 -2.07 -13.33 3.19
N GLY A 102 -1.79 -14.48 2.57
CA GLY A 102 -1.26 -14.56 1.22
C GLY A 102 -2.23 -14.12 0.13
N PRO A 103 -1.92 -14.46 -1.13
CA PRO A 103 -2.69 -13.99 -2.28
C PRO A 103 -4.19 -14.31 -2.14
N ASN A 104 -5.02 -13.29 -2.31
CA ASN A 104 -6.49 -13.33 -2.18
C ASN A 104 -7.06 -13.51 -0.75
N THR A 105 -6.22 -13.54 0.31
CA THR A 105 -6.68 -13.67 1.71
C THR A 105 -6.34 -12.46 2.58
N GLY A 106 -5.43 -11.58 2.14
CA GLY A 106 -5.17 -10.25 2.74
C GLY A 106 -6.23 -9.21 2.40
N LEU A 107 -7.46 -9.41 2.88
CA LEU A 107 -8.64 -8.65 2.46
C LEU A 107 -8.69 -7.24 3.08
N GLY A 108 -9.00 -6.22 2.25
CA GLY A 108 -9.07 -4.81 2.68
C GLY A 108 -10.41 -4.37 3.29
N HIS A 109 -11.44 -5.20 3.20
CA HIS A 109 -12.84 -4.85 3.54
C HIS A 109 -13.36 -5.43 4.87
N ASN A 110 -12.59 -6.28 5.55
CA ASN A 110 -12.94 -6.89 6.84
C ASN A 110 -11.71 -6.88 7.76
N SER A 111 -11.84 -7.45 8.96
CA SER A 111 -10.69 -7.63 9.85
C SER A 111 -9.80 -8.76 9.34
N MET A 112 -8.50 -8.50 9.23
CA MET A 112 -7.51 -9.53 8.87
C MET A 112 -7.36 -10.58 9.97
N ILE A 113 -7.73 -10.28 11.22
CA ILE A 113 -7.63 -11.25 12.34
C ILE A 113 -8.41 -12.52 12.03
N PHE A 114 -9.65 -12.40 11.54
CA PHE A 114 -10.45 -13.56 11.15
C PHE A 114 -9.80 -14.39 10.04
N MET A 115 -9.04 -13.76 9.14
CA MET A 115 -8.32 -14.46 8.08
C MET A 115 -7.04 -15.13 8.60
N ILE A 116 -6.46 -14.63 9.69
CA ILE A 116 -5.25 -15.16 10.31
C ILE A 116 -5.59 -16.34 11.24
N GLU A 117 -6.73 -16.30 11.92
CA GLU A 117 -7.16 -17.32 12.89
C GLU A 117 -7.84 -18.54 12.25
N ALA A 118 -8.33 -18.43 11.01
CA ALA A 118 -9.05 -19.48 10.27
C ALA A 118 -8.12 -20.48 9.59
#